data_AF-A0AAU6MTU1-F1
#
_entry.id   AF-A0AAU6MTU1-F1
#
_cell.length_a   1.000
_cell.length_b   1.000
_cell.length_c   1.000
_cell.angle_alpha   90.00
_cell.angle_beta   90.00
_cell.angle_gamma   90.00
#
_symmetry.space_group_name_H-M   'P 1'
#
loop_
_entity.id
_entity.type
_entity.pdbx_description
1 polymer ?
#
loop_
_entity_poly.entity_id
_entity_poly.type
_entity_poly.pdbx_seq_one_letter_code
_entity_poly.pdbx_strand_id
1 'polypeptide(L)'
;MLMRTDPFRELDRLAQQLTGPGTWSRPSPMPMDAYREGDEYMVAFDIPGVSADAIDIDVERNMLTVKAERRPAAKADDVQMELSERPLGVFSRQIMLADTLDTEHIKADYDAGVLTLRIPIAERAKPRKITIGVGSGRREIPG
;
A
#
# COMPACT_ATOMS: atom_id res chain seq x y z
N MET A 1 17.98 11.00 -30.32
CA MET A 1 18.85 11.70 -29.35
C MET A 1 17.93 12.58 -28.51
N LEU A 2 17.80 12.32 -27.21
CA LEU A 2 17.01 13.19 -26.32
C LEU A 2 17.76 14.53 -26.22
N MET A 3 17.22 15.60 -26.81
CA MET A 3 17.78 16.93 -26.64
C MET A 3 17.46 17.39 -25.23
N ARG A 4 18.48 17.54 -24.39
CA ARG A 4 18.37 18.11 -23.05
C ARG A 4 19.20 19.39 -22.95
N THR A 5 18.51 20.50 -22.73
CA THR A 5 19.07 21.70 -22.10
C THR A 5 18.91 21.54 -20.60
N ASP A 6 19.89 20.94 -19.93
CA ASP A 6 19.91 20.94 -18.47
C ASP A 6 21.33 21.20 -17.94
N PRO A 7 21.66 22.46 -17.57
CA PRO A 7 23.01 22.90 -17.26
C PRO A 7 23.54 22.43 -15.89
N PHE A 8 22.78 21.64 -15.13
CA PHE A 8 23.11 21.26 -13.74
C PHE A 8 23.47 19.78 -13.54
N ARG A 9 23.86 19.09 -14.62
CA ARG A 9 24.14 17.64 -14.66
C ARG A 9 25.16 17.13 -13.62
N GLU A 10 26.15 17.95 -13.26
CA GLU A 10 27.15 17.58 -12.24
C GLU A 10 26.59 17.68 -10.81
N LEU A 11 25.67 18.62 -10.56
CA LEU A 11 25.02 18.79 -9.27
C LEU A 11 24.11 17.59 -8.95
N ASP A 12 23.37 17.09 -9.96
CA ASP A 12 22.48 15.93 -9.81
C ASP A 12 23.24 14.63 -9.52
N ARG A 13 24.41 14.43 -10.14
CA ARG A 13 25.27 13.28 -9.86
C ARG A 13 25.82 13.32 -8.43
N LEU A 14 26.26 14.50 -7.97
CA LEU A 14 26.76 14.69 -6.61
C LEU A 14 25.64 14.55 -5.57
N ALA A 15 24.44 15.07 -5.88
CA ALA A 15 23.25 14.91 -5.06
C ALA A 15 22.86 13.43 -4.95
N GLN A 16 22.77 12.69 -6.06
CA GLN A 16 22.46 11.25 -6.04
C GLN A 16 23.47 10.41 -5.24
N GLN A 17 24.71 10.88 -5.10
CA GLN A 17 25.75 10.23 -4.31
C GLN A 17 25.66 10.56 -2.80
N LEU A 18 24.99 11.66 -2.43
CA LEU A 18 24.74 12.10 -1.04
C LEU A 18 23.33 11.76 -0.54
N THR A 19 22.35 11.61 -1.43
CA THR A 19 20.92 11.37 -1.15
C THR A 19 20.36 10.15 -1.89
N GLY A 20 21.17 9.10 -2.03
CA GLY A 20 20.84 7.88 -2.78
C GLY A 20 19.38 7.41 -2.62
N PRO A 21 18.68 7.06 -3.72
CA PRO A 21 17.26 6.80 -3.68
C PRO A 21 16.97 5.50 -2.90
N GLY A 22 16.03 5.56 -1.96
CA GLY A 22 15.40 4.39 -1.35
C GLY A 22 16.34 3.49 -0.54
N THR A 23 17.08 4.04 0.42
CA THR A 23 17.68 3.22 1.48
C THR A 23 16.60 2.75 2.45
N TRP A 24 16.81 1.63 3.16
CA TRP A 24 15.89 1.18 4.21
C TRP A 24 15.59 2.27 5.27
N SER A 25 16.53 3.20 5.48
CA SER A 25 16.38 4.33 6.40
C SER A 25 15.54 5.49 5.85
N ARG A 26 15.36 5.59 4.53
CA ARG A 26 14.54 6.61 3.84
C ARG A 26 13.89 6.00 2.59
N PRO A 27 12.85 5.17 2.74
CA PRO A 27 12.17 4.54 1.63
C PRO A 27 11.51 5.58 0.71
N SER A 28 11.43 5.26 -0.58
CA SER A 28 10.79 6.10 -1.59
C SER A 28 9.27 6.16 -1.37
N PRO A 29 8.59 7.27 -1.70
CA PRO A 29 7.14 7.35 -1.60
C PRO A 29 6.47 6.29 -2.48
N MET A 30 5.44 5.66 -1.92
CA MET A 30 4.58 4.68 -2.58
C MET A 30 3.16 5.28 -2.63
N PRO A 31 2.73 5.85 -3.77
CA PRO A 31 1.38 6.36 -3.93
C PRO A 31 0.36 5.26 -3.69
N MET A 32 -0.78 5.61 -3.11
CA MET A 32 -1.81 4.65 -2.77
C MET A 32 -3.20 5.28 -2.76
N ASP A 33 -4.19 4.46 -3.12
CA ASP A 33 -5.61 4.74 -2.96
C ASP A 33 -6.22 3.73 -2.00
N ALA A 34 -7.19 4.17 -1.21
CA ALA A 34 -7.94 3.30 -0.31
C ALA A 34 -9.43 3.67 -0.33
N TYR A 35 -10.29 2.68 -0.54
CA TYR A 35 -11.72 2.87 -0.67
C TYR A 35 -12.49 1.62 -0.23
N ARG A 36 -13.79 1.78 -0.02
CA ARG A 36 -14.69 0.66 0.33
C ARG A 36 -15.50 0.27 -0.89
N GLU A 37 -15.58 -1.02 -1.15
CA GLU A 37 -16.38 -1.61 -2.23
C GLU A 37 -17.28 -2.69 -1.63
N GLY A 38 -18.54 -2.33 -1.35
CA GLY A 38 -19.50 -3.22 -0.69
C GLY A 38 -19.03 -3.69 0.69
N ASP A 39 -18.76 -4.99 0.79
CA ASP A 39 -18.31 -5.68 2.00
C ASP A 39 -16.77 -5.87 2.06
N GLU A 40 -16.03 -5.24 1.15
CA GLU A 40 -14.57 -5.29 1.09
C GLU A 40 -13.98 -3.87 1.23
N TYR A 41 -12.80 -3.80 1.84
CA TYR A 41 -11.95 -2.63 1.89
C TYR A 41 -10.78 -2.83 0.94
N MET A 42 -10.66 -1.94 -0.03
CA MET A 42 -9.71 -2.01 -1.14
C MET A 42 -8.56 -1.04 -0.89
N VAL A 43 -7.34 -1.51 -1.08
CA VAL A 43 -6.14 -0.67 -1.02
C VAL A 43 -5.26 -0.95 -2.24
N ALA A 44 -4.99 0.07 -3.05
CA ALA A 44 -4.16 -0.04 -4.25
C ALA A 44 -2.86 0.75 -4.06
N PHE A 45 -1.73 0.19 -4.47
CA PHE A 45 -0.41 0.81 -4.41
C PHE A 45 0.26 0.81 -5.78
N ASP A 46 0.80 1.97 -6.18
CA ASP A 46 1.58 2.09 -7.41
C ASP A 46 3.04 1.68 -7.17
N ILE A 47 3.43 0.53 -7.71
CA ILE A 47 4.78 -0.03 -7.56
C ILE A 47 5.34 -0.53 -8.91
N PRO A 48 5.44 0.33 -9.95
CA PRO A 48 5.74 -0.12 -11.30
C PRO A 48 7.18 -0.62 -11.48
N GLY A 49 7.30 -1.81 -12.07
CA GLY A 49 8.59 -2.41 -12.43
C GLY A 49 9.34 -3.02 -11.24
N VAL A 50 8.61 -3.41 -10.19
CA VAL A 50 9.04 -4.35 -9.17
C VAL A 50 8.52 -5.75 -9.55
N SER A 51 9.33 -6.78 -9.35
CA SER A 51 8.90 -8.16 -9.54
C SER A 51 8.10 -8.64 -8.32
N ALA A 52 7.11 -9.52 -8.53
CA ALA A 52 6.21 -9.93 -7.44
C ALA A 52 6.91 -10.59 -6.25
N ASP A 53 8.03 -11.28 -6.50
CA ASP A 53 8.90 -11.89 -5.49
C ASP A 53 9.69 -10.87 -4.65
N ALA A 54 9.80 -9.63 -5.12
CA ALA A 54 10.44 -8.53 -4.42
C ALA A 54 9.42 -7.62 -3.69
N ILE A 55 8.17 -8.07 -3.56
CA ILE A 55 7.11 -7.41 -2.78
C ILE A 55 6.83 -8.25 -1.54
N ASP A 56 6.85 -7.60 -0.39
CA ASP A 56 6.62 -8.20 0.93
C ASP A 56 5.46 -7.48 1.62
N ILE A 57 4.52 -8.26 2.16
CA ILE A 57 3.28 -7.77 2.75
C ILE A 57 3.12 -8.43 4.11
N ASP A 58 3.21 -7.63 5.16
CA ASP A 58 3.09 -8.06 6.55
C ASP A 58 1.89 -7.40 7.21
N VAL A 59 1.23 -8.12 8.11
CA VAL A 59 0.24 -7.55 9.02
C VAL A 59 0.60 -7.93 10.45
N GLU A 60 0.89 -6.94 11.28
CA GLU A 60 1.14 -7.13 12.72
C GLU A 60 0.28 -6.16 13.52
N ARG A 61 -0.57 -6.65 14.44
CA ARG A 61 -1.40 -5.81 15.33
C ARG A 61 -2.19 -4.74 14.56
N ASN A 62 -2.88 -5.13 13.50
CA ASN A 62 -3.61 -4.26 12.56
C ASN A 62 -2.74 -3.23 11.80
N MET A 63 -1.41 -3.32 11.89
CA MET A 63 -0.51 -2.53 11.04
C MET A 63 -0.19 -3.33 9.79
N LEU A 64 -0.75 -2.90 8.65
CA LEU A 64 -0.38 -3.40 7.34
C LEU A 64 0.91 -2.70 6.89
N THR A 65 1.94 -3.48 6.59
CA THR A 65 3.21 -3.00 6.05
C THR A 65 3.42 -3.59 4.67
N VAL A 66 3.59 -2.73 3.67
CA VAL A 66 3.95 -3.13 2.30
C VAL A 66 5.36 -2.64 2.02
N LYS A 67 6.26 -3.56 1.69
CA LYS A 67 7.63 -3.26 1.27
C LYS A 67 7.84 -3.77 -0.14
N ALA A 68 8.61 -3.04 -0.93
CA ALA A 68 8.95 -3.44 -2.28
C ALA A 68 10.36 -2.94 -2.63
N GLU A 69 11.13 -3.73 -3.37
CA GLU A 69 12.47 -3.32 -3.82
C GLU A 69 12.54 -3.27 -5.34
N ARG A 70 12.84 -2.09 -5.89
CA ARG A 70 13.11 -1.92 -7.31
C ARG A 70 14.60 -1.90 -7.58
N ARG A 71 15.09 -2.99 -8.16
CA ARG A 71 16.49 -3.09 -8.58
C ARG A 71 16.76 -2.36 -9.90
N PRO A 72 17.97 -1.80 -10.08
CA PRO A 72 18.40 -1.31 -11.38
C PRO A 72 18.33 -2.45 -12.41
N ALA A 73 17.86 -2.16 -13.62
CA ALA A 73 17.93 -3.14 -14.71
C ALA A 73 19.40 -3.44 -15.03
N ALA A 74 19.75 -4.73 -15.17
CA ALA A 74 21.05 -5.13 -15.68
C ALA A 74 21.20 -4.56 -17.10
N LYS A 75 22.15 -3.65 -17.26
CA LYS A 75 22.50 -3.03 -18.53
C LYS A 75 23.87 -3.56 -18.94
N ALA A 76 24.11 -3.70 -20.24
CA ALA A 76 25.44 -4.02 -20.74
C ALA A 76 26.41 -2.87 -20.41
N ASP A 77 27.71 -3.19 -20.35
CA ASP A 77 28.76 -2.26 -19.92
C ASP A 77 28.89 -1.03 -20.84
N ASP A 78 28.37 -1.11 -22.06
CA ASP A 78 28.36 -0.05 -23.07
C ASP A 78 27.16 0.90 -22.96
N VAL A 79 26.25 0.68 -22.01
CA VAL A 79 25.04 1.51 -21.88
C VAL A 79 25.32 2.78 -21.08
N GLN A 80 25.42 3.90 -21.80
CA GLN A 80 25.49 5.23 -21.18
C GLN A 80 24.09 5.71 -20.76
N MET A 81 23.90 5.93 -19.46
CA MET A 81 22.64 6.47 -18.92
C MET A 81 22.60 8.00 -19.07
N GLU A 82 21.80 8.47 -20.01
CA GLU A 82 21.63 9.92 -20.28
C GLU A 82 20.70 10.61 -19.28
N LEU A 83 19.75 9.88 -18.70
CA LEU A 83 18.74 10.35 -17.75
C LEU A 83 18.27 9.23 -16.81
N SER A 84 18.07 9.57 -15.55
CA SER A 84 17.45 8.70 -14.54
C SER A 84 16.44 9.47 -13.66
N GLU A 85 15.15 9.38 -13.99
CA GLU A 85 14.04 9.97 -13.20
C GLU A 85 13.24 8.92 -12.42
N ARG A 86 13.38 7.65 -12.81
CA ARG A 86 12.66 6.55 -12.20
C ARG A 86 13.23 6.26 -10.81
N PRO A 87 12.44 6.29 -9.74
CA PRO A 87 12.93 5.94 -8.41
C PRO A 87 13.36 4.48 -8.38
N LEU A 88 14.50 4.23 -7.75
CA LEU A 88 15.10 2.91 -7.50
C LEU A 88 15.21 2.69 -5.98
N GLY A 89 15.47 1.45 -5.58
CA GLY A 89 15.65 1.07 -4.18
C GLY A 89 14.35 0.64 -3.50
N VAL A 90 14.28 0.85 -2.19
CA VAL A 90 13.21 0.35 -1.33
C VAL A 90 12.04 1.34 -1.27
N PHE A 91 10.84 0.83 -1.46
CA PHE A 91 9.56 1.46 -1.21
C PHE A 91 8.96 0.80 0.03
N SER A 92 8.39 1.60 0.93
CA SER A 92 7.74 1.08 2.13
C SER A 92 6.57 1.96 2.52
N ARG A 93 5.45 1.33 2.85
CA ARG A 93 4.23 1.99 3.31
C ARG A 93 3.63 1.23 4.47
N GLN A 94 3.22 1.97 5.49
CA GLN A 94 2.53 1.42 6.65
C GLN A 94 1.18 2.09 6.82
N ILE A 95 0.15 1.29 7.09
CA ILE A 95 -1.23 1.74 7.24
C ILE A 95 -1.84 1.01 8.43
N MET A 96 -2.49 1.77 9.31
CA MET A 96 -3.28 1.20 10.40
C MET A 96 -4.65 0.80 9.87
N LEU A 97 -4.96 -0.49 9.96
CA LEU A 97 -6.26 -1.07 9.62
C LEU A 97 -7.21 -0.94 10.81
N ALA A 98 -8.51 -0.79 10.52
CA ALA A 98 -9.53 -0.78 11.54
C ALA A 98 -9.78 -2.20 12.09
N ASP A 99 -10.16 -2.31 13.36
CA ASP A 99 -10.55 -3.58 14.00
C ASP A 99 -11.78 -4.25 13.35
N THR A 100 -12.48 -3.53 12.48
CA THR A 100 -13.63 -4.04 11.73
C THR A 100 -13.24 -4.81 10.48
N LEU A 101 -11.96 -4.79 10.10
CA LEU A 101 -11.44 -5.51 8.95
C LEU A 101 -10.95 -6.90 9.37
N ASP A 102 -11.15 -7.87 8.48
CA ASP A 102 -10.67 -9.24 8.65
C ASP A 102 -9.28 -9.38 8.02
N THR A 103 -8.26 -9.27 8.86
CA THR A 103 -6.86 -9.35 8.45
C THR A 103 -6.38 -10.76 8.13
N GLU A 104 -7.12 -11.80 8.53
CA GLU A 104 -6.75 -13.20 8.27
C GLU A 104 -7.08 -13.61 6.83
N HIS A 105 -8.04 -12.93 6.19
CA HIS A 105 -8.55 -13.25 4.87
C HIS A 105 -8.19 -12.21 3.80
N ILE A 106 -7.07 -11.51 3.98
CA ILE A 106 -6.57 -10.54 2.99
C ILE A 106 -6.18 -11.27 1.70
N LYS A 107 -6.61 -10.73 0.56
CA LYS A 107 -6.17 -11.17 -0.77
C LYS A 107 -5.31 -10.09 -1.41
N ALA A 108 -4.22 -10.50 -2.03
CA ALA A 108 -3.33 -9.61 -2.78
C ALA A 108 -3.34 -10.02 -4.25
N ASP A 109 -3.40 -9.03 -5.14
CA ASP A 109 -3.28 -9.17 -6.58
C ASP A 109 -2.29 -8.12 -7.10
N TYR A 110 -1.44 -8.49 -8.05
CA TYR A 110 -0.44 -7.57 -8.61
C TYR A 110 -0.46 -7.68 -10.12
N ASP A 111 -0.98 -6.63 -10.75
CA ASP A 111 -1.12 -6.54 -12.19
C ASP A 111 -0.69 -5.16 -12.69
N ALA A 112 -0.07 -5.12 -13.87
CA ALA A 112 0.38 -3.89 -14.53
C ALA A 112 1.20 -2.89 -13.67
N GLY A 113 1.85 -3.36 -12.60
CA GLY A 113 2.61 -2.51 -11.68
C GLY A 113 1.79 -1.91 -10.52
N VAL A 114 0.55 -2.36 -10.33
CA VAL A 114 -0.33 -1.94 -9.23
C VAL A 114 -0.60 -3.13 -8.31
N LEU A 115 -0.27 -2.99 -7.03
CA LEU A 115 -0.60 -3.96 -5.99
C LEU A 115 -1.96 -3.62 -5.39
N THR A 116 -2.93 -4.52 -5.53
CA THR A 116 -4.27 -4.38 -4.98
C THR A 116 -4.49 -5.36 -3.85
N LEU A 117 -4.78 -4.84 -2.66
CA LEU A 117 -5.18 -5.60 -1.48
C LEU A 117 -6.69 -5.51 -1.28
N ARG A 118 -7.33 -6.67 -1.12
CA ARG A 118 -8.76 -6.78 -0.79
C ARG A 118 -8.87 -7.34 0.62
N ILE A 119 -9.47 -6.55 1.51
CA ILE A 119 -9.58 -6.86 2.92
C ILE A 119 -11.07 -6.98 3.25
N PRO A 120 -11.59 -8.20 3.50
CA PRO A 120 -12.98 -8.37 3.86
C PRO A 120 -13.32 -7.64 5.15
N ILE A 121 -14.58 -7.20 5.29
CA ILE A 121 -15.07 -6.62 6.54
C ILE A 121 -15.51 -7.75 7.45
N ALA A 122 -14.99 -7.77 8.67
CA ALA A 122 -15.26 -8.83 9.63
C ALA A 122 -16.77 -8.97 9.90
N GLU A 123 -17.28 -10.21 9.91
CA GLU A 123 -18.70 -10.49 10.15
C GLU A 123 -19.22 -9.86 11.45
N ARG A 124 -18.38 -9.83 12.50
CA ARG A 124 -18.68 -9.19 13.80
C ARG A 124 -18.89 -7.68 13.71
N ALA A 125 -18.36 -7.03 12.68
CA ALA A 125 -18.47 -5.60 12.46
C ALA A 125 -19.65 -5.24 11.55
N LYS A 126 -20.36 -6.22 11.00
CA LYS A 126 -21.57 -5.95 10.20
C LYS A 126 -22.68 -5.38 11.09
N PRO A 127 -23.45 -4.38 10.60
CA PRO A 127 -24.49 -3.75 11.40
C PRO A 127 -25.53 -4.78 11.88
N ARG A 128 -25.67 -4.94 13.20
CA ARG A 128 -26.73 -5.76 13.79
C ARG A 128 -28.00 -4.94 13.98
N LYS A 129 -29.11 -5.38 13.39
CA LYS A 129 -30.42 -4.75 13.61
C LYS A 129 -30.93 -5.07 15.02
N ILE A 130 -31.05 -4.06 15.88
CA ILE A 130 -31.62 -4.21 17.22
C ILE A 130 -33.14 -4.02 17.10
N THR A 131 -33.91 -5.02 17.53
CA THR A 131 -35.38 -4.93 17.58
C THR A 131 -35.80 -4.59 19.01
N ILE A 132 -36.65 -3.58 19.18
CA ILE A 132 -37.18 -3.19 20.48
C ILE A 132 -38.31 -4.16 20.85
N GLY A 133 -38.17 -4.86 21.99
CA GLY A 133 -39.23 -5.71 22.54
C GLY A 133 -40.24 -4.89 23.34
N VAL A 134 -41.52 -4.97 22.98
CA VAL A 134 -42.61 -4.36 23.76
C VAL A 134 -43.06 -5.37 24.81
N GLY A 135 -42.73 -5.13 26.08
CA GLY A 135 -43.16 -5.99 27.18
C GLY A 135 -44.64 -5.84 27.47
N SER A 136 -45.47 -6.79 27.04
CA SER A 136 -46.89 -6.87 27.44
C SER A 136 -47.02 -7.48 28.84
N GLY A 137 -46.75 -6.68 29.87
CA GLY A 137 -47.00 -7.03 31.27
C GLY A 137 -48.09 -6.17 31.85
N ARG A 138 -49.37 -6.50 31.59
CA ARG A 138 -50.52 -5.91 32.29
C ARG A 138 -50.48 -6.41 33.74
N ARG A 139 -49.95 -5.60 34.67
CA ARG A 139 -50.11 -5.83 36.11
C ARG A 139 -51.48 -5.31 36.53
N GLU A 140 -52.44 -6.21 36.68
CA GLU A 140 -53.65 -5.92 37.43
C GLU A 140 -53.33 -6.05 38.92
N ILE A 141 -53.56 -4.97 39.67
CA ILE A 141 -53.43 -4.92 41.13
C ILE A 141 -54.78 -5.39 41.69
N PRO A 142 -54.85 -6.49 42.46
CA PRO A 142 -56.09 -6.87 43.12
C PRO A 142 -56.40 -5.87 44.24
N GLY A 143 -57.65 -5.40 44.25
CA GLY A 143 -58.20 -4.53 45.30
C GLY A 143 -58.63 -5.27 46.56
#